data_AF-A0A523WRR3-F1
#
_entry.id   AF-A0A523WRR3-F1
#
_cell.length_a   1.000
_cell.length_b   1.000
_cell.length_c   1.000
_cell.angle_alpha   90.00
_cell.angle_beta   90.00
_cell.angle_gamma   90.00
#
_symmetry.space_group_name_H-M   'P 1'
#
loop_
_entity.id
_entity.type
_entity.pdbx_description
1 polymer ?
#
loop_
_entity_poly.entity_id
_entity_poly.type
_entity_poly.pdbx_seq_one_letter_code
_entity_poly.pdbx_strand_id
1 'polypeptide(L)'
;MKKAIFLIISFSMIGAALISSDERPRMREFGIKTGTLEPGEWNAITDVPGVKVGHVTLIKGQDIRTGVTAILPHGGNIFQEKVPAAV
;
A
#
# COMPACT_ATOMS: atom_id res chain seq x y z
N MET A 1 -42.44 11.65 12.24
CA MET A 1 -41.86 10.34 11.83
C MET A 1 -41.13 10.42 10.48
N LYS A 2 -41.78 10.87 9.40
CA LYS A 2 -41.15 10.96 8.06
C LYS A 2 -39.88 11.84 8.01
N LYS A 3 -39.88 12.99 8.70
CA LYS A 3 -38.71 13.89 8.79
C LYS A 3 -37.51 13.29 9.53
N ALA A 4 -37.76 12.51 10.59
CA ALA A 4 -36.72 11.84 11.36
C ALA A 4 -36.09 10.69 10.55
N ILE A 5 -36.91 9.92 9.83
CA ILE A 5 -36.45 8.85 8.93
C ILE A 5 -35.58 9.44 7.81
N PHE A 6 -36.01 10.55 7.19
CA PHE A 6 -35.23 11.23 6.16
C PHE A 6 -33.87 11.73 6.68
N LEU A 7 -33.82 12.25 7.92
CA LEU A 7 -32.59 12.74 8.53
C LEU A 7 -31.61 11.61 8.86
N ILE A 8 -32.11 10.46 9.31
CA ILE A 8 -31.30 9.26 9.58
C ILE A 8 -30.72 8.67 8.30
N ILE A 9 -31.52 8.58 7.23
CA ILE A 9 -31.05 8.08 5.92
C ILE A 9 -29.98 9.02 5.34
N SER A 10 -30.19 10.34 5.46
CA SER A 10 -29.22 11.34 5.01
C SER A 10 -27.89 11.25 5.79
N PHE A 11 -27.96 11.08 7.12
CA PHE A 11 -26.78 10.90 7.97
C PHE A 11 -26.03 9.59 7.68
N SER A 12 -26.76 8.51 7.39
CA SER A 12 -26.18 7.21 7.02
C SER A 12 -25.45 7.24 5.67
N MET A 13 -25.97 7.95 4.67
CA MET A 13 -25.30 8.07 3.36
C MET A 13 -24.00 8.88 3.42
N ILE A 14 -23.96 9.92 4.24
CA ILE A 14 -22.72 10.71 4.45
C ILE A 14 -21.65 9.84 5.12
N GLY A 15 -22.03 8.99 6.08
CA GLY A 15 -21.11 8.04 6.71
C GLY A 15 -20.51 7.03 5.73
N ALA A 16 -21.31 6.51 4.79
CA ALA A 16 -20.83 5.56 3.79
C ALA A 16 -19.84 6.18 2.80
N ALA A 17 -20.04 7.44 2.39
CA ALA A 17 -19.14 8.14 1.49
C ALA A 17 -17.75 8.40 2.11
N LEU A 18 -17.67 8.55 3.44
CA LEU A 18 -16.40 8.75 4.15
C LEU A 18 -15.57 7.45 4.30
N ILE A 19 -16.19 6.28 4.10
CA ILE A 19 -15.56 4.97 4.31
C ILE A 19 -15.08 4.34 2.98
N SER A 20 -15.35 4.97 1.84
CA SER A 20 -14.95 4.47 0.53
C SER A 20 -13.43 4.54 0.34
N SER A 21 -12.71 3.45 0.67
CA SER A 21 -11.32 3.24 0.27
C SER A 21 -11.25 2.76 -1.18
N ASP A 22 -10.35 3.35 -1.96
CA ASP A 22 -10.06 2.93 -3.34
C ASP A 22 -9.39 1.55 -3.31
N GLU A 23 -10.17 0.47 -3.45
CA GLU A 23 -9.66 -0.91 -3.44
C GLU A 23 -8.71 -1.15 -4.62
N ARG A 24 -7.49 -1.57 -4.32
CA ARG A 24 -6.47 -1.94 -5.31
C ARG A 24 -6.12 -3.41 -5.15
N PRO A 25 -6.98 -4.33 -5.64
CA PRO A 25 -6.80 -5.76 -5.44
C PRO A 25 -5.51 -6.25 -6.08
N ARG A 26 -4.82 -7.17 -5.40
CA ARG A 26 -3.59 -7.80 -5.91
C ARG A 26 -3.92 -9.01 -6.78
N MET A 27 -2.98 -9.41 -7.63
CA MET A 27 -3.14 -10.55 -8.55
C MET A 27 -3.68 -11.83 -7.90
N ARG A 28 -3.22 -12.18 -6.69
CA ARG A 28 -3.66 -13.39 -5.96
C ARG A 28 -5.11 -13.35 -5.51
N GLU A 29 -5.69 -12.16 -5.32
CA GLU A 29 -7.12 -11.99 -4.98
C GLU A 29 -8.02 -12.35 -6.16
N PHE A 30 -7.48 -12.32 -7.39
CA PHE A 30 -8.14 -12.85 -8.60
C PHE A 30 -7.91 -14.35 -8.80
N GLY A 31 -7.32 -15.06 -7.83
CA GLY A 31 -7.04 -16.50 -7.93
C GLY A 31 -5.81 -16.86 -8.77
N ILE A 32 -5.07 -15.88 -9.29
CA ILE A 32 -3.88 -16.09 -10.09
C ILE A 32 -2.68 -16.31 -9.16
N LYS A 33 -2.18 -17.54 -9.10
CA LYS A 33 -1.01 -17.93 -8.29
C LYS A 33 0.24 -18.07 -9.17
N THR A 34 1.37 -17.58 -8.67
CA THR A 34 2.70 -17.75 -9.28
C THR A 34 3.60 -18.58 -8.38
N GLY A 35 4.35 -19.52 -8.98
CA GLY A 35 5.23 -20.44 -8.26
C GLY A 35 4.47 -21.50 -7.42
N THR A 36 5.23 -22.28 -6.65
CA THR A 36 4.71 -23.37 -5.81
C THR A 36 4.79 -23.08 -4.31
N LEU A 37 5.53 -22.04 -3.91
CA LEU A 37 5.70 -21.64 -2.51
C LEU A 37 4.62 -20.64 -2.11
N GLU A 38 4.22 -20.69 -0.85
CA GLU A 38 3.34 -19.69 -0.25
C GLU A 38 4.13 -18.40 0.05
N PRO A 39 3.54 -17.21 -0.17
CA PRO A 39 4.20 -15.96 0.15
C PRO A 39 4.25 -15.70 1.65
N GLY A 40 5.06 -14.71 2.07
CA GLY A 40 4.99 -14.15 3.41
C GLY A 40 3.65 -13.43 3.66
N GLU A 41 3.48 -12.97 4.91
CA GLU A 41 2.26 -12.30 5.38
C GLU A 41 1.86 -11.12 4.49
N TRP A 42 2.83 -10.27 4.14
CA TRP A 42 2.60 -9.08 3.33
C TRP A 42 2.70 -9.38 1.84
N ASN A 43 3.23 -10.56 1.44
CA ASN A 43 3.57 -10.90 0.06
C ASN A 43 4.38 -9.76 -0.60
N ALA A 44 5.40 -9.28 0.11
CA ALA A 44 6.21 -8.12 -0.22
C ALA A 44 7.66 -8.29 0.28
N ILE A 45 8.60 -7.51 -0.26
CA ILE A 45 10.02 -7.60 0.16
C ILE A 45 10.22 -7.29 1.66
N THR A 46 9.30 -6.53 2.27
CA THR A 46 9.30 -6.21 3.70
C THR A 46 8.95 -7.38 4.60
N ASP A 47 8.55 -8.53 4.03
CA ASP A 47 8.46 -9.79 4.77
C ASP A 47 9.85 -10.24 5.30
N VAL A 48 10.94 -9.73 4.71
CA VAL A 48 12.30 -9.92 5.25
C VAL A 48 12.50 -8.99 6.46
N PRO A 49 12.77 -9.52 7.67
CA PRO A 49 12.89 -8.71 8.87
C PRO A 49 13.92 -7.58 8.75
N GLY A 50 13.51 -6.36 9.12
CA GLY A 50 14.37 -5.17 9.08
C GLY A 50 14.35 -4.42 7.76
N VAL A 51 13.99 -5.06 6.64
CA VAL A 51 13.87 -4.39 5.34
C VAL A 51 12.72 -3.39 5.37
N LYS A 52 12.96 -2.19 4.85
CA LYS A 52 11.95 -1.12 4.74
C LYS A 52 11.90 -0.60 3.31
N VAL A 53 10.70 -0.19 2.89
CA VAL A 53 10.46 0.42 1.59
C VAL A 53 9.76 1.76 1.80
N GLY A 54 10.24 2.80 1.11
CA GLY A 54 9.60 4.10 1.04
C GLY A 54 9.52 4.56 -0.41
N HIS A 55 8.51 5.34 -0.75
CA HIS A 55 8.39 5.92 -2.09
C HIS A 55 7.84 7.34 -2.02
N VAL A 56 8.17 8.12 -3.04
CA VAL A 56 7.57 9.42 -3.32
C VAL A 56 7.14 9.41 -4.78
N THR A 57 5.86 9.65 -5.00
CA THR A 57 5.28 9.78 -6.33
C THR A 57 4.92 11.24 -6.56
N LEU A 58 5.48 11.85 -7.60
CA LEU A 58 5.22 13.22 -8.00
C LEU A 58 4.31 13.24 -9.23
N ILE A 59 3.05 13.62 -8.99
CA ILE A 59 2.05 13.86 -10.03
C ILE A 59 1.69 15.34 -9.99
N LYS A 60 2.10 16.12 -11.01
CA LYS A 60 1.86 17.56 -11.07
C LYS A 60 1.56 18.04 -12.49
N GLY A 61 0.58 18.94 -12.61
CA GLY A 61 0.15 19.48 -13.90
C GLY A 61 -0.22 18.38 -14.91
N GLN A 62 -0.06 18.69 -16.19
CA GLN A 62 -0.37 17.73 -17.26
C GLN A 62 0.72 16.66 -17.40
N ASP A 63 2.00 17.01 -17.21
CA ASP A 63 3.09 16.17 -17.74
C ASP A 63 4.06 15.60 -16.68
N ILE A 64 3.99 16.01 -15.41
CA ILE A 64 4.90 15.48 -14.39
C ILE A 64 4.29 14.21 -13.80
N ARG A 65 4.89 13.06 -14.11
CA ARG A 65 4.52 11.72 -13.62
C ARG A 65 5.80 10.94 -13.27
N THR A 66 6.46 11.32 -12.20
CA THR A 66 7.78 10.76 -11.80
C THR A 66 7.80 10.39 -10.32
N GLY A 67 8.92 9.89 -9.81
CA GLY A 67 9.06 9.54 -8.41
C GLY A 67 10.38 8.85 -8.08
N VAL A 68 10.50 8.45 -6.83
CA VAL A 68 11.63 7.67 -6.31
C VAL A 68 11.09 6.59 -5.39
N THR A 69 11.71 5.42 -5.42
CA THR A 69 11.52 4.37 -4.42
C THR A 69 12.86 4.07 -3.78
N ALA A 70 12.91 4.05 -2.45
CA ALA A 70 14.08 3.71 -1.66
C ALA A 70 13.82 2.41 -0.89
N ILE A 71 14.84 1.57 -0.82
CA ILE A 71 14.83 0.32 -0.06
C ILE A 71 15.97 0.40 0.94
N LEU A 72 15.66 0.24 2.22
CA LEU A 72 16.66 0.10 3.27
C LEU A 72 16.79 -1.38 3.63
N PRO A 73 17.99 -1.99 3.56
CA PRO A 73 18.19 -3.39 3.88
C PRO A 73 18.00 -3.71 5.37
N HIS A 74 18.17 -2.72 6.25
CA HIS A 74 17.87 -2.78 7.68
C HIS A 74 17.62 -1.36 8.22
N GLY A 75 17.23 -1.25 9.50
CA GLY A 75 16.91 0.04 10.14
C GLY A 75 18.11 0.85 10.67
N GLY A 76 19.33 0.35 10.52
CA GLY A 76 20.56 0.96 11.05
C GLY A 76 21.28 1.85 10.04
N ASN A 77 22.53 2.22 10.35
CA ASN A 77 23.33 3.04 9.44
C ASN A 77 23.95 2.17 8.34
N ILE A 78 23.34 2.16 7.15
CA ILE A 78 23.75 1.33 6.01
C ILE A 78 25.20 1.54 5.54
N PHE A 79 25.81 2.69 5.85
CA PHE A 79 27.19 2.96 5.48
C PHE A 79 28.17 2.30 6.46
N GLN A 80 27.85 2.31 7.75
CA GLN A 80 28.69 1.71 8.80
C GLN A 80 28.44 0.20 8.93
N GLU A 81 27.19 -0.21 8.84
CA GLU A 81 26.70 -1.59 8.99
C GLU A 81 26.36 -2.18 7.61
N LYS A 82 27.37 -2.59 6.85
CA LYS A 82 27.17 -3.07 5.47
C LYS A 82 26.55 -4.47 5.46
N VAL A 83 25.73 -4.74 4.44
CA VAL A 83 25.21 -6.08 4.14
C VAL A 83 25.92 -6.68 2.92
N PRO A 84 26.20 -8.00 2.89
CA PRO A 84 26.68 -8.68 1.68
C PRO A 84 25.68 -8.52 0.52
N ALA A 85 26.18 -8.32 -0.70
CA ALA A 85 25.36 -8.13 -1.90
C ALA A 85 26.09 -8.62 -3.16
N ALA A 86 25.33 -8.84 -4.24
CA ALA A 86 25.81 -9.21 -5.57
C ALA A 86 24.91 -8.56 -6.65
N VAL A 87 25.43 -8.46 -7.89
CA VAL A 87 24.73 -7.95 -9.09
C VAL A 87 24.82 -8.99 -10.20
#